data_AF-A0A7K4QBC7-F1
#
_entry.id   AF-A0A7K4QBC7-F1
#
_cell.length_a   1.000
_cell.length_b   1.000
_cell.length_c   1.000
_cell.angle_alpha   90.00
_cell.angle_beta   90.00
_cell.angle_gamma   90.00
#
_symmetry.space_group_name_H-M   'P 1'
#
loop_
_entity.id
_entity.type
_entity.pdbx_description
1 polymer ?
#
loop_
_entity_poly.entity_id
_entity_poly.type
_entity_poly.pdbx_seq_one_letter_code
_entity_poly.pdbx_strand_id
1 'polypeptide(L)'
;RFVQYKATSLEKQHKHDLLTEPDLGVTIDLINPDTYRIDPGVLLDPADEKLLEEEIQAPTSSKRSQQHAKVVPWMRKTEYISTEFNRYGVSNEKPEVKIGVSVKQQFTEEEIYKDRDSQIAAIEKTFEDAQKPITQHYSKPRVTPLEVMPVFPDFKMWINPCAQVIFDSDPAPKDTSGAAALEMMSQAMIRGMMDEEGNQFVAYFLPVEETLRKRKRDQEEDVDYAPEDVYDYKIAREYNWNVKNKASKGYEENYFFIFREGDGVYYNELETR
;
A
#
# COMPACT_ATOMS: atom_id res chain seq x y z
N ARG A 1 -42.81 54.39 40.94
CA ARG A 1 -41.69 54.23 39.98
C ARG A 1 -40.93 52.98 40.43
N PHE A 2 -41.10 51.86 39.75
CA PHE A 2 -40.41 50.60 40.11
C PHE A 2 -39.20 50.43 39.19
N VAL A 3 -38.04 50.11 39.76
CA VAL A 3 -36.80 49.84 39.01
C VAL A 3 -36.58 48.33 39.06
N GLN A 4 -36.47 47.71 37.90
CA GLN A 4 -36.17 46.28 37.77
C GLN A 4 -34.70 46.07 38.17
N TYR A 5 -34.47 45.38 39.29
CA TYR A 5 -33.12 45.10 39.78
C TYR A 5 -32.33 44.28 38.76
N LYS A 6 -31.12 44.74 38.44
CA LYS A 6 -30.14 44.02 37.62
C LYS A 6 -28.82 44.01 38.36
N ALA A 7 -28.33 42.83 38.72
CA ALA A 7 -27.07 42.68 39.44
C ALA A 7 -25.90 43.28 38.65
N THR A 8 -25.11 44.13 39.31
CA THR A 8 -23.99 44.83 38.70
C THR A 8 -22.79 43.90 38.49
N SER A 9 -21.88 44.27 37.57
CA SER A 9 -20.64 43.50 37.35
C SER A 9 -19.78 43.41 38.61
N LEU A 10 -19.85 44.43 39.47
CA LEU A 10 -19.13 44.50 40.74
C LEU A 10 -19.63 43.45 41.73
N GLU A 11 -20.95 43.27 41.84
CA GLU A 11 -21.55 42.22 42.68
C GLU A 11 -21.12 40.82 42.24
N LYS A 12 -20.96 40.58 40.94
CA LYS A 12 -20.57 39.26 40.40
C LYS A 12 -19.08 38.97 40.51
N GLN A 13 -18.24 40.01 40.52
CA GLN A 13 -16.79 39.88 40.60
C GLN A 13 -16.27 39.91 42.04
N HIS A 14 -17.12 40.26 43.00
CA HIS A 14 -16.78 40.24 44.41
C HIS A 14 -16.52 38.79 44.86
N LYS A 15 -15.28 38.50 45.26
CA LYS A 15 -14.95 37.23 45.92
C LYS A 15 -15.43 37.32 47.36
N HIS A 16 -16.47 36.55 47.68
CA HIS A 16 -16.93 36.43 49.05
C HIS A 16 -15.96 35.57 49.83
N ASP A 17 -15.51 36.08 50.97
CA ASP A 17 -14.73 35.29 51.91
C ASP A 17 -15.60 34.16 52.44
N LEU A 18 -15.01 32.96 52.56
CA LEU A 18 -15.68 31.83 53.17
C LEU A 18 -15.78 32.11 54.67
N LEU A 19 -16.99 32.39 55.14
CA LEU A 19 -17.30 32.54 56.57
C LEU A 19 -17.39 31.16 57.22
N THR A 20 -16.25 30.51 57.40
CA THR A 20 -16.15 29.23 58.10
C THR A 20 -16.03 29.43 59.60
N GLU A 21 -16.34 28.39 60.36
CA GLU A 21 -16.03 28.28 61.79
C GLU A 21 -14.53 28.53 62.05
N PRO A 22 -14.13 28.87 63.30
CA PRO A 22 -12.73 29.17 63.63
C PRO A 22 -11.74 28.03 63.31
N ASP A 23 -12.23 26.79 63.23
CA ASP A 23 -11.49 25.58 62.87
C ASP A 23 -11.49 25.28 61.37
N LEU A 24 -11.99 26.22 60.55
CA LEU A 24 -12.15 26.08 59.09
C LEU A 24 -13.00 24.86 58.70
N GLY A 25 -13.85 24.36 59.61
CA GLY A 25 -14.66 23.16 59.40
C GLY A 25 -13.87 21.85 59.52
N VAL A 26 -12.65 21.87 60.06
CA VAL A 26 -11.81 20.68 60.28
C VAL A 26 -11.77 20.34 61.77
N THR A 27 -12.61 19.40 62.18
CA THR A 27 -12.69 18.94 63.58
C THR A 27 -11.61 17.92 63.90
N ILE A 28 -10.73 18.22 64.86
CA ILE A 28 -9.67 17.31 65.30
C ILE A 28 -10.21 16.32 66.34
N ASP A 29 -10.51 15.09 65.92
CA ASP A 29 -11.00 14.03 66.83
C ASP A 29 -9.86 13.29 67.55
N LEU A 30 -9.63 13.62 68.82
CA LEU A 30 -8.62 12.95 69.67
C LEU A 30 -9.19 11.79 70.50
N ILE A 31 -10.47 11.45 70.33
CA ILE A 31 -11.16 10.46 71.16
C ILE A 31 -11.09 9.08 70.50
N ASN A 32 -11.27 9.03 69.18
CA ASN A 32 -11.22 7.79 68.43
C ASN A 32 -9.82 7.56 67.81
N PRO A 33 -9.05 6.54 68.26
CA PRO A 33 -7.72 6.27 67.72
C PRO A 33 -7.74 5.74 66.27
N ASP A 34 -8.89 5.28 65.78
CA ASP A 34 -9.03 4.74 64.42
C ASP A 34 -9.13 5.86 63.35
N THR A 35 -9.53 7.08 63.73
CA THR A 35 -9.76 8.20 62.81
C THR A 35 -8.51 8.62 62.04
N TYR A 36 -7.33 8.48 62.65
CA TYR A 36 -6.04 8.82 62.03
C TYR A 36 -5.14 7.61 61.81
N ARG A 37 -5.67 6.40 61.94
CA ARG A 37 -4.87 5.17 61.79
C ARG A 37 -4.57 4.94 60.32
N ILE A 38 -3.29 5.07 59.95
CA ILE A 38 -2.82 4.87 58.57
C ILE A 38 -2.61 3.37 58.31
N ASP A 39 -3.26 2.83 57.29
CA ASP A 39 -2.99 1.50 56.76
C ASP A 39 -1.81 1.58 55.75
N PRO A 40 -0.72 0.81 55.94
CA PRO A 40 0.45 0.83 55.05
C PRO A 40 0.17 0.51 53.57
N GLY A 41 -0.98 -0.10 53.24
CA GLY A 41 -1.35 -0.46 51.87
C GLY A 41 -2.12 0.61 51.09
N VAL A 42 -2.46 1.74 51.71
CA VAL A 42 -3.28 2.79 51.08
C VAL A 42 -2.42 3.64 50.15
N LEU A 43 -2.82 3.69 48.88
CA LEU A 43 -2.27 4.60 47.89
C LEU A 43 -3.07 5.90 47.88
N LEU A 44 -2.38 7.02 47.66
CA LEU A 44 -3.01 8.34 47.56
C LEU A 44 -3.84 8.42 46.27
N ASP A 45 -5.02 9.04 46.33
CA ASP A 45 -5.80 9.30 45.12
C ASP A 45 -5.08 10.34 44.24
N PRO A 46 -5.09 10.20 42.91
CA PRO A 46 -4.46 11.19 42.02
C PRO A 46 -4.99 12.62 42.19
N ALA A 47 -6.25 12.80 42.60
CA ALA A 47 -6.80 14.13 42.89
C ALA A 47 -6.19 14.74 44.15
N ASP A 48 -5.94 13.94 45.19
CA ASP A 48 -5.31 14.39 46.43
C ASP A 48 -3.80 14.65 46.21
N GLU A 49 -3.14 13.80 45.44
CA GLU A 49 -1.75 13.99 45.01
C GLU A 49 -1.57 15.34 44.29
N LYS A 50 -2.55 15.72 43.45
CA LYS A 50 -2.53 17.00 42.75
C LYS A 50 -2.63 18.21 43.68
N LEU A 51 -3.30 18.07 44.82
CA LEU A 51 -3.42 19.14 45.83
C LEU A 51 -2.13 19.31 46.65
N LEU A 52 -1.27 18.30 46.68
CA LEU A 52 0.06 18.35 47.31
C LEU A 52 1.11 19.02 46.42
N GLU A 53 0.85 19.19 45.12
CA GLU A 53 1.74 19.93 44.24
C GLU A 53 1.74 21.41 44.63
N GLU A 54 2.90 21.93 45.03
CA GLU A 54 3.09 23.38 45.11
C GLU A 54 2.89 23.98 43.71
N GLU A 55 2.22 25.14 43.62
CA GLU A 55 2.08 25.88 42.38
C GLU A 55 3.46 26.42 41.97
N ILE A 56 4.30 25.55 41.41
CA ILE A 56 5.51 25.93 40.71
C ILE A 56 4.98 26.76 39.55
N GLN A 57 5.04 28.09 39.68
CA GLN A 57 4.82 29.00 38.57
C GLN A 57 5.83 28.62 37.50
N ALA A 58 5.44 27.71 36.62
CA ALA A 58 6.20 27.39 35.44
C ALA A 58 6.44 28.74 34.76
N PRO A 59 7.70 29.11 34.49
CA PRO A 59 7.99 30.38 33.85
C PRO A 59 7.11 30.46 32.61
N THR A 60 6.59 31.65 32.32
CA THR A 60 5.62 32.04 31.28
C THR A 60 5.92 31.53 29.84
N SER A 61 7.00 30.78 29.67
CA SER A 61 7.45 29.96 28.55
C SER A 61 6.49 28.86 28.08
N SER A 62 5.46 28.49 28.85
CA SER A 62 4.44 27.51 28.42
C SER A 62 3.78 27.88 27.07
N LYS A 63 3.58 29.18 26.81
CA LYS A 63 3.06 29.65 25.50
C LYS A 63 4.08 29.57 24.37
N ARG A 64 5.39 29.62 24.68
CA ARG A 64 6.48 29.49 23.71
C ARG A 64 6.69 28.03 23.32
N SER A 65 6.68 27.09 24.27
CA SER A 65 6.84 25.66 24.00
C SER A 65 5.78 25.11 23.03
N GLN A 66 4.53 25.56 23.16
CA GLN A 66 3.43 25.19 22.26
C GLN A 66 3.67 25.57 20.79
N GLN A 67 4.50 26.58 20.51
CA GLN A 67 4.78 27.01 19.13
C GLN A 67 5.87 26.16 18.45
N HIS A 68 6.71 25.46 19.22
CA HIS A 68 7.78 24.62 18.66
C HIS A 68 7.28 23.31 18.03
N ALA A 69 6.05 22.89 18.35
CA ALA A 69 5.41 21.72 17.75
C ALA A 69 4.63 22.03 16.46
N LYS A 70 4.53 23.31 16.06
CA LYS A 70 3.81 23.69 14.84
C LYS A 70 4.58 23.21 13.62
N VAL A 71 3.92 22.39 12.80
CA VAL A 71 4.47 21.94 11.52
C VAL A 71 4.43 23.11 10.55
N VAL A 72 5.60 23.52 10.04
CA VAL A 72 5.70 24.61 9.07
C VAL A 72 6.25 24.05 7.74
N PRO A 73 5.53 24.17 6.61
CA PRO A 73 5.84 23.42 5.38
C PRO A 73 7.24 23.65 4.79
N TRP A 74 7.78 24.85 4.98
CA TRP A 74 9.10 25.27 4.54
C TRP A 74 10.26 24.91 5.50
N MET A 75 9.98 24.40 6.69
CA MET A 75 10.99 24.12 7.71
C MET A 75 11.15 22.61 7.89
N ARG A 76 12.29 22.07 7.46
CA ARG A 76 12.63 20.66 7.66
C ARG A 76 13.26 20.43 9.03
N LYS A 77 13.11 19.21 9.55
CA LYS A 77 13.85 18.75 10.74
C LYS A 77 15.33 18.64 10.41
N THR A 78 16.19 18.93 11.37
CA THR A 78 17.64 18.77 11.23
C THR A 78 17.99 17.29 11.11
N GLU A 79 18.77 16.91 10.10
CA GLU A 79 19.33 15.57 9.97
C GLU A 79 20.74 15.55 10.57
N TYR A 80 21.02 14.54 11.39
CA TYR A 80 22.36 14.34 11.95
C TYR A 80 23.17 13.42 11.04
N ILE A 81 24.46 13.72 10.88
CA ILE A 81 25.38 12.88 10.11
C ILE A 81 25.54 11.56 10.85
N SER A 82 25.00 10.49 10.28
CA SER A 82 25.21 9.11 10.75
C SER A 82 26.16 8.37 9.81
N THR A 83 26.72 7.27 10.29
CA THR A 83 27.66 6.43 9.53
C THR A 83 27.02 5.73 8.31
N GLU A 84 25.69 5.74 8.20
CA GLU A 84 24.92 5.08 7.13
C GLU A 84 24.44 6.06 6.04
N PHE A 85 25.29 7.01 5.64
CA PHE A 85 24.94 8.11 4.73
C PHE A 85 24.51 7.71 3.29
N ASN A 86 24.55 6.43 2.93
CA ASN A 86 24.24 5.96 1.57
C ASN A 86 22.83 5.35 1.44
N ARG A 87 21.77 6.15 1.61
CA ARG A 87 20.43 5.71 1.19
C ARG A 87 19.88 6.42 -0.06
N TYR A 88 20.42 7.59 -0.46
CA TYR A 88 20.01 8.27 -1.69
C TYR A 88 21.16 9.11 -2.27
N GLY A 89 22.01 8.48 -3.06
CA GLY A 89 23.16 9.11 -3.72
C GLY A 89 24.21 8.06 -4.00
N VAL A 90 24.66 7.99 -5.25
CA VAL A 90 25.64 7.02 -5.77
C VAL A 90 26.79 6.88 -4.78
N SER A 91 26.91 5.70 -4.16
CA SER A 91 28.05 5.41 -3.30
C SER A 91 29.31 5.43 -4.16
N ASN A 92 30.26 6.27 -3.82
CA ASN A 92 31.65 5.96 -4.14
C ASN A 92 31.98 4.71 -3.32
N GLU A 93 31.82 3.54 -3.93
CA GLU A 93 32.32 2.29 -3.37
C GLU A 93 33.81 2.46 -3.11
N LYS A 94 34.20 2.42 -1.83
CA LYS A 94 35.59 2.16 -1.49
C LYS A 94 35.84 0.68 -1.82
N PRO A 95 36.66 0.34 -2.83
CA PRO A 95 36.86 -1.04 -3.28
C PRO A 95 37.58 -1.93 -2.25
N GLU A 96 38.09 -1.37 -1.16
CA GLU A 96 39.06 -2.05 -0.28
C GLU A 96 38.44 -2.95 0.80
N VAL A 97 37.11 -2.93 1.02
CA VAL A 97 36.47 -3.70 2.11
C VAL A 97 35.66 -4.92 1.62
N LYS A 98 35.50 -5.10 0.31
CA LYS A 98 34.60 -6.13 -0.27
C LYS A 98 35.29 -7.40 -0.82
N ILE A 99 36.58 -7.62 -0.58
CA ILE A 99 37.30 -8.74 -1.21
C ILE A 99 37.17 -10.07 -0.42
N GLY A 100 36.75 -10.05 0.85
CA GLY A 100 36.74 -11.27 1.70
C GLY A 100 35.39 -11.98 1.88
N VAL A 101 34.28 -11.23 1.93
CA VAL A 101 32.96 -11.78 2.30
C VAL A 101 32.11 -12.15 1.09
N SER A 102 32.16 -11.35 0.02
CA SER A 102 31.42 -11.61 -1.23
C SER A 102 31.92 -12.86 -1.95
N VAL A 103 33.23 -13.12 -1.87
CA VAL A 103 33.86 -14.24 -2.55
C VAL A 103 33.43 -15.58 -1.93
N LYS A 104 33.32 -15.67 -0.59
CA LYS A 104 32.84 -16.89 0.06
C LYS A 104 31.37 -17.23 -0.24
N GLN A 105 30.51 -16.22 -0.40
CA GLN A 105 29.11 -16.43 -0.77
C GLN A 105 28.96 -16.87 -2.24
N GLN A 106 29.70 -16.25 -3.16
CA GLN A 106 29.69 -16.66 -4.57
C GLN A 106 30.24 -18.07 -4.79
N PHE A 107 31.33 -18.45 -4.10
CA PHE A 107 31.88 -19.80 -4.22
C PHE A 107 30.97 -20.88 -3.62
N THR A 108 30.13 -20.56 -2.63
CA THR A 108 29.17 -21.52 -2.09
C THR A 108 27.95 -21.69 -3.00
N GLU A 109 27.43 -20.63 -3.60
CA GLU A 109 26.32 -20.73 -4.57
C GLU A 109 26.72 -21.49 -5.84
N GLU A 110 27.92 -21.25 -6.39
CA GLU A 110 28.37 -21.94 -7.60
C GLU A 110 28.69 -23.42 -7.38
N GLU A 111 29.04 -23.85 -6.16
CA GLU A 111 29.25 -25.28 -5.86
C GLU A 111 27.94 -26.06 -5.67
N ILE A 112 26.87 -25.41 -5.19
CA ILE A 112 25.57 -26.05 -4.94
C ILE A 112 24.93 -26.60 -6.22
N TYR A 113 25.22 -26.01 -7.38
CA TYR A 113 24.57 -26.36 -8.65
C TYR A 113 25.44 -27.18 -9.62
N LYS A 114 26.58 -27.73 -9.20
CA LYS A 114 27.47 -28.49 -10.10
C LYS A 114 27.01 -29.92 -10.36
N ASP A 115 26.40 -30.55 -9.36
CA ASP A 115 25.98 -31.95 -9.43
C ASP A 115 24.46 -32.07 -9.56
N ARG A 116 23.98 -33.09 -10.28
CA ARG A 116 22.55 -33.31 -10.52
C ARG A 116 21.80 -33.54 -9.23
N ASP A 117 22.35 -34.32 -8.30
CA ASP A 117 21.68 -34.61 -7.04
C ASP A 117 21.65 -33.35 -6.15
N SER A 118 22.69 -32.52 -6.22
CA SER A 118 22.73 -31.22 -5.54
C SER A 118 21.72 -30.22 -6.12
N GLN A 119 21.53 -30.21 -7.44
CA GLN A 119 20.49 -29.41 -8.09
C GLN A 119 19.08 -29.87 -7.68
N ILE A 120 18.81 -31.17 -7.67
CA ILE A 120 17.52 -31.71 -7.24
C ILE A 120 17.24 -31.32 -5.79
N ALA A 121 18.21 -31.51 -4.89
CA ALA A 121 18.09 -31.12 -3.50
C ALA A 121 17.86 -29.60 -3.32
N ALA A 122 18.54 -28.77 -4.12
CA ALA A 122 18.33 -27.32 -4.11
C ALA A 122 16.92 -26.94 -4.58
N ILE A 123 16.40 -27.59 -5.64
CA ILE A 123 15.03 -27.38 -6.14
C ILE A 123 14.03 -27.77 -5.04
N GLU A 124 14.11 -28.98 -4.49
CA GLU A 124 13.20 -29.45 -3.43
C GLU A 124 13.24 -28.53 -2.21
N LYS A 125 14.41 -28.04 -1.84
CA LYS A 125 14.58 -27.08 -0.75
C LYS A 125 13.81 -25.78 -0.99
N THR A 126 13.74 -25.26 -2.23
CA THR A 126 12.95 -24.05 -2.52
C THR A 126 11.46 -24.26 -2.28
N PHE A 127 10.92 -25.44 -2.60
CA PHE A 127 9.52 -25.79 -2.33
C PHE A 127 9.23 -25.95 -0.83
N GLU A 128 10.19 -26.46 -0.06
CA GLU A 128 10.09 -26.54 1.41
C GLU A 128 10.18 -25.15 2.05
N ASP A 129 11.15 -24.34 1.64
CA ASP A 129 11.38 -22.99 2.17
C ASP A 129 10.22 -22.04 1.88
N ALA A 130 9.56 -22.17 0.72
CA ALA A 130 8.39 -21.38 0.35
C ALA A 130 7.15 -21.67 1.22
N GLN A 131 7.08 -22.83 1.87
CA GLN A 131 5.98 -23.19 2.78
C GLN A 131 6.18 -22.65 4.20
N LYS A 132 7.38 -22.15 4.53
CA LYS A 132 7.68 -21.62 5.87
C LYS A 132 6.97 -20.28 6.07
N PRO A 133 6.39 -20.02 7.26
CA PRO A 133 5.66 -18.78 7.51
C PRO A 133 6.60 -17.57 7.44
N ILE A 134 6.23 -16.58 6.61
CA ILE A 134 6.98 -15.34 6.45
C ILE A 134 6.60 -14.40 7.61
N THR A 135 7.57 -13.99 8.42
CA THR A 135 7.33 -13.12 9.58
C THR A 135 7.89 -11.71 9.42
N GLN A 136 8.98 -11.56 8.65
CA GLN A 136 9.69 -10.30 8.49
C GLN A 136 10.22 -10.12 7.07
N HIS A 137 10.25 -8.88 6.61
CA HIS A 137 10.91 -8.52 5.36
C HIS A 137 12.44 -8.55 5.52
N TYR A 138 13.14 -9.17 4.56
CA TYR A 138 14.59 -9.43 4.60
C TYR A 138 15.47 -8.21 4.98
N SER A 139 15.16 -7.02 4.44
CA SER A 139 15.90 -5.77 4.75
C SER A 139 15.20 -4.83 5.73
N LYS A 140 13.93 -5.07 6.06
CA LYS A 140 13.09 -4.10 6.79
C LYS A 140 12.30 -4.85 7.86
N PRO A 141 12.88 -5.13 9.03
CA PRO A 141 12.26 -5.99 10.04
C PRO A 141 10.90 -5.50 10.56
N ARG A 142 10.57 -4.21 10.36
CA ARG A 142 9.28 -3.62 10.78
C ARG A 142 8.14 -3.83 9.77
N VAL A 143 8.39 -4.46 8.63
CA VAL A 143 7.37 -4.76 7.63
C VAL A 143 6.92 -6.20 7.82
N THR A 144 5.64 -6.37 8.14
CA THR A 144 4.98 -7.67 8.28
C THR A 144 4.18 -7.99 7.00
N PRO A 145 4.15 -9.25 6.56
CA PRO A 145 3.33 -9.64 5.41
C PRO A 145 1.84 -9.58 5.80
N LEU A 146 1.01 -9.13 4.85
CA LEU A 146 -0.44 -9.07 5.00
C LEU A 146 -1.12 -10.31 4.44
N GLU A 147 -0.74 -10.69 3.21
CA GLU A 147 -1.35 -11.79 2.47
C GLU A 147 -0.25 -12.55 1.71
N VAL A 148 -0.39 -13.88 1.63
CA VAL A 148 0.50 -14.76 0.88
C VAL A 148 -0.32 -15.41 -0.23
N MET A 149 0.01 -15.08 -1.47
CA MET A 149 -0.66 -15.64 -2.64
C MET A 149 0.26 -16.67 -3.32
N PRO A 150 -0.08 -17.98 -3.28
CA PRO A 150 0.71 -19.00 -3.95
C PRO A 150 0.57 -18.89 -5.47
N VAL A 151 1.66 -19.22 -6.17
CA VAL A 151 1.77 -19.16 -7.63
C VAL A 151 1.74 -20.59 -8.18
N PHE A 152 0.71 -20.93 -8.97
CA PHE A 152 0.53 -22.25 -9.55
C PHE A 152 0.51 -22.19 -11.10
N PRO A 153 0.91 -23.26 -11.80
CA PRO A 153 0.67 -23.33 -13.25
C PRO A 153 -0.84 -23.38 -13.53
N ASP A 154 -1.33 -22.64 -14.52
CA ASP A 154 -2.75 -22.72 -14.90
C ASP A 154 -3.00 -23.97 -15.74
N PHE A 155 -3.90 -24.85 -15.30
CA PHE A 155 -4.34 -25.99 -16.11
C PHE A 155 -5.69 -25.76 -16.80
N LYS A 156 -6.39 -24.66 -16.49
CA LYS A 156 -7.72 -24.36 -17.05
C LYS A 156 -7.60 -23.52 -18.32
N MET A 157 -6.81 -22.45 -18.28
CA MET A 157 -6.64 -21.54 -19.42
C MET A 157 -5.46 -21.91 -20.33
N TRP A 158 -4.69 -22.95 -20.00
CA TRP A 158 -3.55 -23.41 -20.81
C TRP A 158 -3.96 -23.82 -22.24
N ILE A 159 -5.22 -24.19 -22.43
CA ILE A 159 -5.77 -24.52 -23.75
C ILE A 159 -5.86 -23.31 -24.69
N ASN A 160 -5.89 -22.09 -24.15
CA ASN A 160 -6.06 -20.87 -24.93
C ASN A 160 -4.68 -20.24 -25.22
N PRO A 161 -4.22 -20.25 -26.49
CA PRO A 161 -2.99 -19.56 -26.86
C PRO A 161 -3.14 -18.07 -26.59
N CYS A 162 -2.28 -17.54 -25.73
CA CYS A 162 -2.26 -16.12 -25.39
C CYS A 162 -1.10 -15.45 -26.13
N ALA A 163 -1.38 -14.28 -26.73
CA ALA A 163 -0.38 -13.46 -27.40
C ALA A 163 -0.38 -12.06 -26.79
N GLN A 164 0.82 -11.50 -26.58
CA GLN A 164 0.96 -10.12 -26.15
C GLN A 164 1.06 -9.22 -27.38
N VAL A 165 0.08 -8.36 -27.58
CA VAL A 165 0.14 -7.34 -28.64
C VAL A 165 0.62 -6.03 -28.04
N ILE A 166 1.70 -5.48 -28.60
CA ILE A 166 2.27 -4.20 -28.18
C ILE A 166 2.05 -3.18 -29.30
N PHE A 167 1.51 -2.02 -28.94
CA PHE A 167 1.33 -0.90 -29.84
C PHE A 167 2.38 0.17 -29.59
N ASP A 168 3.00 0.71 -30.64
CA ASP A 168 3.96 1.81 -30.54
C ASP A 168 3.32 3.13 -30.05
N SER A 169 2.01 3.26 -30.18
CA SER A 169 1.24 4.43 -29.75
C SER A 169 -0.11 3.99 -29.22
N ASP A 170 -0.61 4.71 -28.21
CA ASP A 170 -1.89 4.45 -27.56
C ASP A 170 -3.00 4.28 -28.61
N PRO A 171 -3.61 3.09 -28.71
CA PRO A 171 -4.66 2.81 -29.68
C PRO A 171 -6.00 3.49 -29.31
N ALA A 172 -6.16 4.02 -28.10
CA ALA A 172 -7.37 4.69 -27.67
C ALA A 172 -7.70 5.93 -28.53
N PRO A 173 -9.00 6.23 -28.75
CA PRO A 173 -9.43 7.50 -29.33
C PRO A 173 -8.96 8.68 -28.46
N LYS A 174 -8.39 9.71 -29.09
CA LYS A 174 -7.87 10.90 -28.38
C LYS A 174 -8.95 11.67 -27.61
N ASP A 175 -10.21 11.47 -27.97
CA ASP A 175 -11.37 12.18 -27.41
C ASP A 175 -11.92 11.54 -26.13
N THR A 176 -11.51 10.30 -25.81
CA THR A 176 -12.02 9.55 -24.65
C THR A 176 -10.88 9.30 -23.66
N SER A 177 -10.96 9.89 -22.46
CA SER A 177 -9.93 9.73 -21.42
C SER A 177 -10.40 8.86 -20.25
N GLY A 178 -9.49 8.05 -19.71
CA GLY A 178 -9.67 7.37 -18.41
C GLY A 178 -10.40 6.02 -18.51
N ALA A 179 -11.32 5.78 -17.56
CA ALA A 179 -11.99 4.47 -17.40
C ALA A 179 -12.80 4.04 -18.63
N ALA A 180 -13.45 4.99 -19.32
CA ALA A 180 -14.22 4.71 -20.52
C ALA A 180 -13.33 4.25 -21.69
N ALA A 181 -12.10 4.78 -21.80
CA ALA A 181 -11.14 4.32 -22.79
C ALA A 181 -10.68 2.89 -22.50
N LEU A 182 -10.46 2.57 -21.22
CA LEU A 182 -10.08 1.22 -20.79
C LEU A 182 -11.18 0.19 -21.08
N GLU A 183 -12.45 0.55 -20.85
CA GLU A 183 -13.61 -0.30 -21.17
C GLU A 183 -13.80 -0.50 -22.68
N MET A 184 -13.56 0.54 -23.48
CA MET A 184 -13.57 0.42 -24.94
C MET A 184 -12.45 -0.48 -25.46
N MET A 185 -11.24 -0.36 -24.88
CA MET A 185 -10.08 -1.16 -25.27
C MET A 185 -10.18 -2.61 -24.83
N SER A 186 -10.81 -2.91 -23.69
CA SER A 186 -10.99 -4.30 -23.22
C SER A 186 -11.92 -5.11 -24.13
N GLN A 187 -12.81 -4.44 -24.86
CA GLN A 187 -13.73 -5.05 -25.82
C GLN A 187 -13.28 -4.90 -27.28
N ALA A 188 -12.09 -4.33 -27.51
CA ALA A 188 -11.57 -4.13 -28.86
C ALA A 188 -11.19 -5.46 -29.51
N MET A 189 -11.39 -5.54 -30.83
CA MET A 189 -11.01 -6.72 -31.61
C MET A 189 -9.86 -6.41 -32.55
N ILE A 190 -8.99 -7.40 -32.72
CA ILE A 190 -7.84 -7.33 -33.62
C ILE A 190 -8.03 -8.39 -34.69
N ARG A 191 -7.94 -7.99 -35.97
CA ARG A 191 -8.06 -8.93 -37.09
C ARG A 191 -6.97 -8.68 -38.13
N GLY A 192 -6.28 -9.74 -38.52
CA GLY A 192 -5.40 -9.72 -39.69
C GLY A 192 -6.22 -9.62 -40.97
N MET A 193 -5.92 -8.62 -41.80
CA MET A 193 -6.46 -8.44 -43.14
C MET A 193 -5.34 -8.53 -44.16
N MET A 194 -5.70 -8.90 -45.38
CA MET A 194 -4.81 -8.93 -46.53
C MET A 194 -5.46 -8.10 -47.62
N ASP A 195 -4.74 -7.09 -48.10
CA ASP A 195 -5.21 -6.26 -49.22
C ASP A 195 -5.17 -7.04 -50.55
N GLU A 196 -5.83 -6.55 -51.58
CA GLU A 196 -5.84 -7.14 -52.93
C GLU A 196 -4.42 -7.27 -53.54
N GLU A 197 -3.49 -6.43 -53.08
CA GLU A 197 -2.07 -6.45 -53.46
C GLU A 197 -1.22 -7.46 -52.64
N GLY A 198 -1.83 -8.21 -51.70
CA GLY A 198 -1.15 -9.22 -50.89
C GLY A 198 -0.42 -8.68 -49.65
N ASN A 199 -0.56 -7.39 -49.35
CA ASN A 199 0.00 -6.78 -48.14
C ASN A 199 -0.83 -7.18 -46.92
N GLN A 200 -0.18 -7.75 -45.89
CA GLN A 200 -0.82 -8.15 -44.65
C GLN A 200 -0.74 -7.03 -43.61
N PHE A 201 -1.88 -6.58 -43.10
CA PHE A 201 -1.96 -5.59 -42.04
C PHE A 201 -2.96 -6.03 -40.97
N VAL A 202 -2.86 -5.43 -39.80
CA VAL A 202 -3.73 -5.73 -38.67
C VAL A 202 -4.67 -4.54 -38.46
N ALA A 203 -5.97 -4.78 -38.60
CA ALA A 203 -7.00 -3.80 -38.31
C ALA A 203 -7.41 -3.88 -36.83
N TYR A 204 -7.40 -2.73 -36.16
CA TYR A 204 -7.86 -2.55 -34.79
C TYR A 204 -9.29 -2.01 -34.80
N PHE A 205 -10.22 -2.80 -34.28
CA PHE A 205 -11.65 -2.51 -34.24
C PHE A 205 -12.08 -2.07 -32.85
N LEU A 206 -12.74 -0.91 -32.77
CA LEU A 206 -13.36 -0.41 -31.54
C LEU A 206 -14.87 -0.59 -31.58
N PRO A 207 -15.51 -0.96 -30.45
CA PRO A 207 -16.95 -1.03 -30.36
C PRO A 207 -17.59 0.36 -30.51
N VAL A 208 -18.76 0.41 -31.14
CA VAL A 208 -19.60 1.61 -31.16
C VAL A 208 -20.26 1.82 -29.80
N GLU A 209 -20.65 3.05 -29.46
CA GLU A 209 -21.29 3.36 -28.17
C GLU A 209 -22.56 2.53 -27.90
N GLU A 210 -23.35 2.20 -28.94
CA GLU A 210 -24.49 1.28 -28.80
C GLU A 210 -24.05 -0.13 -28.40
N THR A 211 -23.01 -0.65 -29.06
CA THR A 211 -22.40 -1.95 -28.76
C THR A 211 -21.89 -2.00 -27.33
N LEU A 212 -21.25 -0.93 -26.84
CA LEU A 212 -20.77 -0.83 -25.46
C LEU A 212 -21.94 -0.93 -24.45
N ARG A 213 -23.07 -0.27 -24.73
CA ARG A 213 -24.27 -0.34 -23.87
C ARG A 213 -24.89 -1.74 -23.86
N LYS A 214 -24.97 -2.39 -25.02
CA LYS A 214 -25.44 -3.79 -25.10
C LYS A 214 -24.52 -4.71 -24.30
N ARG A 215 -23.21 -4.61 -24.50
CA ARG A 215 -22.19 -5.38 -23.76
C ARG A 215 -22.26 -5.16 -22.25
N LYS A 216 -22.55 -3.94 -21.80
CA LYS A 216 -22.75 -3.65 -20.37
C LYS A 216 -23.98 -4.37 -19.81
N ARG A 217 -25.10 -4.36 -20.54
CA ARG A 217 -26.31 -5.11 -20.15
C ARG A 217 -26.04 -6.61 -20.12
N ASP A 218 -25.35 -7.14 -21.12
CA ASP A 218 -25.04 -8.58 -21.20
C ASP A 218 -24.13 -9.02 -20.04
N GLN A 219 -23.18 -8.15 -19.64
CA GLN A 219 -22.33 -8.35 -18.45
C GLN A 219 -23.14 -8.34 -17.13
N GLU A 220 -24.20 -7.52 -17.04
CA GLU A 220 -25.12 -7.49 -15.89
C GLU A 220 -26.02 -8.74 -15.84
N GLU A 221 -26.35 -9.32 -17.01
CA GLU A 221 -27.15 -10.53 -17.15
C GLU A 221 -26.33 -11.84 -17.11
N ASP A 222 -25.00 -11.75 -17.00
CA ASP A 222 -24.04 -12.86 -17.04
C ASP A 222 -24.15 -13.72 -18.31
N VAL A 223 -24.43 -13.05 -19.45
CA VAL A 223 -24.51 -13.66 -20.78
C VAL A 223 -23.38 -13.14 -21.65
N ASP A 224 -22.62 -14.04 -22.30
CA ASP A 224 -21.47 -13.65 -23.11
C ASP A 224 -21.87 -12.77 -24.30
N TYR A 225 -22.86 -13.20 -25.09
CA TYR A 225 -23.44 -12.45 -26.21
C TYR A 225 -24.92 -12.84 -26.35
N ALA A 226 -25.81 -11.84 -26.40
CA ALA A 226 -27.22 -12.08 -26.64
C ALA A 226 -27.42 -12.52 -28.10
N PRO A 227 -28.04 -13.69 -28.38
CA PRO A 227 -28.12 -14.26 -29.72
C PRO A 227 -28.96 -13.43 -30.71
N GLU A 228 -29.84 -12.55 -30.20
CA GLU A 228 -30.71 -11.68 -31.01
C GLU A 228 -30.09 -10.31 -31.29
N ASP A 229 -28.94 -9.97 -30.68
CA ASP A 229 -28.33 -8.65 -30.78
C ASP A 229 -27.16 -8.61 -31.77
N VAL A 230 -27.16 -7.57 -32.60
CA VAL A 230 -26.03 -7.25 -33.49
C VAL A 230 -25.11 -6.26 -32.78
N TYR A 231 -23.81 -6.59 -32.78
CA TYR A 231 -22.73 -5.82 -32.17
C TYR A 231 -21.86 -5.22 -33.27
N ASP A 232 -21.97 -3.91 -33.47
CA ASP A 232 -21.23 -3.19 -34.51
C ASP A 232 -19.87 -2.71 -33.99
N TYR A 233 -18.84 -2.92 -34.81
CA TYR A 233 -17.47 -2.49 -34.54
C TYR A 233 -16.96 -1.66 -35.72
N LYS A 234 -16.23 -0.58 -35.42
CA LYS A 234 -15.64 0.31 -36.42
C LYS A 234 -14.12 0.16 -36.43
N ILE A 235 -13.54 0.16 -37.62
CA ILE A 235 -12.09 0.22 -37.78
C ILE A 235 -11.61 1.56 -37.24
N ALA A 236 -10.70 1.51 -36.27
CA ALA A 236 -10.12 2.70 -35.66
C ALA A 236 -8.75 3.00 -36.25
N ARG A 237 -7.92 1.97 -36.43
CA ARG A 237 -6.55 2.08 -36.95
C ARG A 237 -6.10 0.81 -37.66
N GLU A 238 -5.15 0.97 -38.57
CA GLU A 238 -4.45 -0.10 -39.26
C GLU A 238 -2.98 -0.09 -38.83
N TYR A 239 -2.44 -1.27 -38.55
CA TYR A 239 -1.08 -1.44 -38.07
C TYR A 239 -0.32 -2.42 -38.96
N ASN A 240 0.95 -2.10 -39.19
CA ASN A 240 1.92 -3.10 -39.62
C ASN A 240 2.35 -3.89 -38.39
N TRP A 241 2.58 -5.19 -38.55
CA TRP A 241 2.86 -6.09 -37.45
C TRP A 241 4.12 -6.93 -37.70
N ASN A 242 4.72 -7.41 -36.62
CA ASN A 242 5.82 -8.34 -36.65
C ASN A 242 5.56 -9.43 -35.62
N VAL A 243 5.62 -10.70 -36.01
CA VAL A 243 5.48 -11.83 -35.09
C VAL A 243 6.83 -12.31 -34.65
N LYS A 244 7.00 -12.41 -33.34
CA LYS A 244 8.07 -13.18 -32.72
C LYS A 244 7.46 -14.41 -32.05
N ASN A 245 7.82 -15.57 -32.57
CA ASN A 245 7.42 -16.86 -32.00
C ASN A 245 8.64 -17.52 -31.32
N LYS A 246 8.44 -18.57 -30.53
CA LYS A 246 9.48 -19.42 -29.92
C LYS A 246 10.57 -19.87 -30.91
N ALA A 247 10.24 -20.01 -32.20
CA ALA A 247 11.20 -20.37 -33.25
C ALA A 247 12.05 -19.18 -33.78
N SER A 248 11.72 -17.95 -33.40
CA SER A 248 12.44 -16.74 -33.82
C SER A 248 13.71 -16.54 -33.01
N LYS A 249 14.81 -16.16 -33.68
CA LYS A 249 16.10 -15.92 -33.01
C LYS A 249 16.00 -14.72 -32.06
N GLY A 250 16.32 -14.95 -30.78
CA GLY A 250 16.20 -13.92 -29.72
C GLY A 250 14.83 -13.86 -29.06
N TYR A 251 14.05 -14.94 -29.12
CA TYR A 251 12.83 -15.08 -28.33
C TYR A 251 13.18 -15.15 -26.84
N GLU A 252 12.64 -14.23 -26.05
CA GLU A 252 12.67 -14.29 -24.60
C GLU A 252 11.38 -14.97 -24.13
N GLU A 253 11.53 -16.02 -23.31
CA GLU A 253 10.40 -16.71 -22.69
C GLU A 253 9.72 -15.76 -21.71
N ASN A 254 8.52 -15.32 -22.07
CA ASN A 254 7.72 -14.44 -21.24
C ASN A 254 6.60 -15.24 -20.57
N TYR A 255 6.30 -14.90 -19.33
CA TYR A 255 5.20 -15.49 -18.56
C TYR A 255 4.19 -14.40 -18.22
N PHE A 256 2.90 -14.73 -18.24
CA PHE A 256 1.86 -13.86 -17.69
C PHE A 256 1.25 -14.50 -16.46
N PHE A 257 0.83 -13.63 -15.54
CA PHE A 257 0.15 -14.03 -14.32
C PHE A 257 -1.33 -13.66 -14.40
N ILE A 258 -2.18 -14.59 -14.01
CA ILE A 258 -3.63 -14.42 -13.90
C ILE A 258 -3.98 -14.46 -12.42
N PHE A 259 -4.62 -13.39 -11.93
CA PHE A 259 -5.14 -13.32 -10.58
C PHE A 259 -6.59 -13.79 -10.61
N ARG A 260 -6.89 -14.91 -9.92
CA ARG A 260 -8.27 -15.36 -9.71
C ARG A 260 -8.65 -15.08 -8.26
N GLU A 261 -9.65 -14.24 -8.07
CA GLU A 261 -10.16 -13.89 -6.74
C GLU A 261 -10.57 -15.17 -5.98
N GLY A 262 -9.89 -15.45 -4.87
CA GLY A 262 -10.20 -16.56 -3.96
C GLY A 262 -9.54 -17.92 -4.28
N ASP A 263 -8.90 -18.11 -5.44
CA ASP A 263 -8.29 -19.40 -5.83
C ASP A 263 -6.75 -19.34 -5.79
N GLY A 264 -6.16 -18.21 -6.23
CA GLY A 264 -4.71 -17.99 -6.20
C GLY A 264 -4.17 -17.25 -7.43
N VAL A 265 -2.84 -17.21 -7.55
CA VAL A 265 -2.15 -16.63 -8.71
C VAL A 265 -1.74 -17.77 -9.63
N TYR A 266 -2.07 -17.65 -10.91
CA TYR A 266 -1.71 -18.65 -11.91
C TYR A 266 -0.72 -18.08 -12.91
N TYR A 267 0.25 -18.86 -13.35
CA TYR A 267 1.17 -18.45 -14.42
C TYR A 267 1.02 -19.32 -15.65
N ASN A 268 1.16 -18.69 -16.82
CA ASN A 268 1.19 -19.33 -18.13
C ASN A 268 2.30 -18.72 -18.99
N GLU A 269 2.85 -19.55 -19.88
CA GLU A 269 3.79 -19.10 -20.90
C GLU A 269 3.07 -18.29 -21.97
N LEU A 270 3.67 -17.18 -22.39
CA LEU A 270 3.32 -16.58 -23.67
C LEU A 270 4.06 -17.34 -24.77
N GLU A 271 3.32 -17.74 -25.80
CA GLU A 271 3.89 -18.40 -26.96
C GLU A 271 4.27 -17.41 -28.06
N THR A 272 3.64 -16.24 -28.08
CA THR A 272 3.78 -15.27 -29.17
C THR A 272 3.75 -13.83 -28.65
N ARG A 273 4.62 -13.01 -29.23
CA ARG A 273 4.73 -11.56 -28.99
C ARG A 273 4.84 -10.80 -30.31
#